data_AF-A0A969RGC8-F1
#
_entry.id   AF-A0A969RGC8-F1
#
_cell.length_a   1.000
_cell.length_b   1.000
_cell.length_c   1.000
_cell.angle_alpha   90.00
_cell.angle_beta   90.00
_cell.angle_gamma   90.00
#
_symmetry.space_group_name_H-M   'P 1'
#
loop_
_entity.id
_entity.type
_entity.pdbx_description
1 polymer ?
#
loop_
_entity_poly.entity_id
_entity_poly.type
_entity_poly.pdbx_seq_one_letter_code
_entity_poly.pdbx_strand_id
1 'polypeptide(L)'
;MFTGLIQTVGTLHAIGVEHLQINCPEQTAGLILEGLAIGDSVAVDGVCLTVTEILSSGFVAVVSPETQIRTTLSQTEGGTKQVNLETSLKVGSKLGGHFVTGHVDGVGRVMAIETEPDAWTFTFRSAPYRRSIDCDKG
;
A
#
# COMPACT_ATOMS: atom_id res chain seq x y z
N MET A 1 -11.51 0.57 -3.49
CA MET A 1 -11.03 0.40 -4.89
C MET A 1 -10.04 1.51 -5.19
N PHE A 2 -9.01 1.19 -5.96
CA PHE A 2 -7.84 2.04 -6.24
C PHE A 2 -7.44 1.90 -7.71
N THR A 3 -6.41 2.62 -8.12
CA THR A 3 -5.91 2.69 -9.50
C THR A 3 -4.52 2.10 -9.70
N GLY A 4 -3.77 1.90 -8.61
CA GLY A 4 -2.37 1.47 -8.66
C GLY A 4 -1.39 2.61 -8.97
N LEU A 5 -1.84 3.86 -8.89
CA LEU A 5 -1.00 5.05 -9.09
C LEU A 5 -0.61 5.63 -7.74
N ILE A 6 0.64 5.39 -7.33
CA ILE A 6 1.15 5.83 -6.03
C ILE A 6 1.21 7.36 -5.97
N GLN A 7 0.60 7.92 -4.93
CA GLN A 7 0.50 9.37 -4.72
C GLN A 7 1.66 9.91 -3.90
N THR A 8 2.12 9.14 -2.90
CA THR A 8 3.31 9.49 -2.11
C THR A 8 3.95 8.26 -1.47
N VAL A 9 5.17 8.43 -0.97
CA VAL A 9 5.87 7.44 -0.15
C VAL A 9 5.90 7.93 1.30
N GLY A 10 5.13 7.27 2.16
CA GLY A 10 5.07 7.54 3.58
C GLY A 10 6.01 6.70 4.41
N THR A 11 5.90 6.82 5.73
CA THR A 11 6.50 5.90 6.68
C THR A 11 5.43 5.22 7.51
N LEU A 12 5.62 3.94 7.79
CA LEU A 12 4.76 3.12 8.62
C LEU A 12 5.53 2.65 9.84
N HIS A 13 4.88 2.67 10.99
CA HIS A 13 5.32 1.98 12.20
C HIS A 13 4.13 1.32 12.89
N ALA A 14 4.39 0.16 13.50
CA ALA A 14 3.37 -0.54 14.29
C ALA A 14 3.22 0.10 15.67
N ILE A 15 1.97 0.29 16.10
CA ILE A 15 1.60 0.77 17.42
C ILE A 15 0.72 -0.29 18.10
N GLY A 16 1.36 -1.34 18.60
CA GLY A 16 0.70 -2.55 19.08
C GLY A 16 0.43 -3.57 17.97
N VAL A 17 -0.45 -4.52 18.24
CA VAL A 17 -0.64 -5.71 17.38
C VAL A 17 -1.47 -5.41 16.14
N GLU A 18 -2.52 -4.60 16.25
CA GLU A 18 -3.52 -4.42 15.18
C GLU A 18 -3.59 -2.99 14.64
N HIS A 19 -2.73 -2.09 15.10
CA HIS A 19 -2.75 -0.69 14.69
C HIS A 19 -1.43 -0.28 14.06
N LEU A 20 -1.53 0.41 12.93
CA LEU A 20 -0.42 0.92 12.16
C LEU A 20 -0.56 2.44 12.09
N GLN A 21 0.48 3.16 12.48
CA GLN A 21 0.54 4.60 12.26
C GLN A 21 1.35 4.88 10.99
N ILE A 22 0.71 5.60 10.07
CA ILE A 22 1.27 5.99 8.79
C ILE A 22 1.51 7.50 8.84
N ASN A 23 2.75 7.92 8.63
CA ASN A 23 3.10 9.34 8.48
C ASN A 23 3.36 9.67 7.01
N CYS A 24 2.86 10.82 6.56
CA CYS A 24 3.06 11.35 5.23
C CYS A 24 4.15 12.46 5.25
N PRO A 25 4.99 12.57 4.21
CA PRO A 25 5.92 13.69 4.08
C PRO A 25 5.15 15.01 3.94
N GLU A 26 5.58 16.06 4.64
CA GLU A 26 4.90 17.36 4.70
C GLU A 26 4.53 17.91 3.31
N GLN A 27 5.45 17.81 2.34
CA GLN A 27 5.30 18.34 0.98
C GLN A 27 4.22 17.62 0.16
N THR A 28 3.83 16.40 0.56
CA THR A 28 2.89 15.55 -0.16
C THR A 28 1.71 15.10 0.70
N ALA A 29 1.66 15.51 1.98
CA ALA A 29 0.64 15.11 2.92
C ALA A 29 -0.77 15.47 2.44
N GLY A 30 -0.92 16.61 1.75
CA GLY A 30 -2.20 17.02 1.15
C GLY A 30 -2.77 16.01 0.14
N LEU A 31 -1.92 15.24 -0.55
CA LEU A 31 -2.39 14.23 -1.51
C LEU A 31 -3.15 13.07 -0.84
N ILE A 32 -2.90 12.84 0.45
CA ILE A 32 -3.51 11.76 1.23
C ILE A 32 -4.50 12.31 2.27
N LEU A 33 -4.13 13.35 3.01
CA LEU A 33 -4.88 13.84 4.16
C LEU A 33 -5.99 14.83 3.78
N GLU A 34 -5.92 15.48 2.61
CA GLU A 34 -6.93 16.45 2.20
C GLU A 34 -8.27 15.77 1.90
N GLY A 35 -9.25 16.02 2.76
CA GLY A 35 -10.57 15.40 2.66
C GLY A 35 -10.63 13.94 3.11
N LEU A 36 -9.59 13.44 3.80
CA LEU A 36 -9.60 12.14 4.45
C LEU A 36 -10.53 12.17 5.67
N ALA A 37 -11.36 11.15 5.81
CA ALA A 37 -12.25 10.96 6.95
C ALA A 37 -11.98 9.63 7.69
N ILE A 38 -12.37 9.57 8.96
CA ILE A 38 -12.38 8.31 9.70
C ILE A 38 -13.36 7.34 9.00
N GLY A 39 -12.92 6.10 8.80
CA GLY A 39 -13.64 5.09 8.03
C GLY A 39 -13.28 5.04 6.54
N ASP A 40 -12.55 6.03 6.03
CA ASP A 40 -12.05 5.98 4.66
C ASP A 40 -11.01 4.88 4.47
N SER A 41 -10.87 4.45 3.22
CA SER A 41 -9.90 3.45 2.81
C SER A 41 -8.68 4.10 2.15
N VAL A 42 -7.49 3.74 2.64
CA VAL A 42 -6.20 4.10 2.03
C VAL A 42 -5.43 2.82 1.74
N ALA A 43 -4.88 2.71 0.53
CA ALA A 43 -3.98 1.63 0.18
C ALA A 43 -2.57 1.93 0.71
N VAL A 44 -2.04 1.01 1.52
CA VAL A 44 -0.69 1.06 2.08
C VAL A 44 0.10 -0.14 1.56
N ASP A 45 1.12 0.10 0.73
CA ASP A 45 1.77 -0.94 -0.08
C ASP A 45 0.77 -1.81 -0.86
N GLY A 46 -0.29 -1.17 -1.36
CA GLY A 46 -1.37 -1.85 -2.10
C GLY A 46 -2.36 -2.62 -1.22
N VAL A 47 -2.23 -2.59 0.10
CA VAL A 47 -3.20 -3.21 1.03
C VAL A 47 -4.25 -2.17 1.44
N CYS A 48 -5.53 -2.48 1.25
CA CYS A 48 -6.63 -1.63 1.70
C CYS A 48 -6.72 -1.63 3.23
N LEU A 49 -6.45 -0.49 3.87
CA LEU A 49 -6.61 -0.31 5.32
C LEU A 49 -7.66 0.77 5.61
N THR A 50 -8.37 0.61 6.73
CA THR A 50 -9.39 1.56 7.19
C THR A 50 -8.80 2.54 8.18
N VAL A 51 -8.98 3.84 7.93
CA VAL A 51 -8.54 4.92 8.82
C VAL A 51 -9.36 4.93 10.09
N THR A 52 -8.70 4.89 11.24
CA THR A 52 -9.32 4.93 12.58
C THR A 52 -9.04 6.24 13.32
N GLU A 53 -7.95 6.93 12.99
CA GLU A 53 -7.56 8.21 13.58
C GLU A 53 -6.84 9.05 12.53
N ILE A 54 -7.04 10.37 12.56
CA ILE A 54 -6.32 11.32 11.71
C ILE A 54 -5.37 12.13 12.59
N LEU A 55 -4.10 12.16 12.19
CA LEU A 55 -3.02 12.86 12.89
C LEU A 55 -2.66 14.14 12.12
N SER A 56 -1.82 14.98 12.71
CA SER A 56 -1.34 16.21 12.04
C SER A 56 -0.49 15.93 10.80
N SER A 57 0.26 14.83 10.80
CA SER A 57 1.18 14.44 9.72
C SER A 57 0.88 13.06 9.15
N GLY A 58 -0.32 12.53 9.35
CA GLY A 58 -0.60 11.14 9.02
C GLY A 58 -1.96 10.64 9.49
N PHE A 59 -2.07 9.33 9.65
CA PHE A 59 -3.26 8.66 10.15
C PHE A 59 -2.90 7.34 10.82
N VAL A 60 -3.81 6.82 11.64
CA VAL A 60 -3.76 5.46 12.16
C VAL A 60 -4.77 4.62 11.39
N ALA A 61 -4.39 3.39 11.07
CA ALA A 61 -5.26 2.41 10.46
C ALA A 61 -5.19 1.06 11.19
N VAL A 62 -6.28 0.31 11.11
CA VAL A 62 -6.36 -1.04 11.67
C VAL A 62 -5.92 -2.09 10.65
N VAL A 63 -5.20 -3.12 11.12
CA VAL A 63 -4.75 -4.25 10.32
C VAL A 63 -5.19 -5.57 10.95
N SER A 64 -5.85 -6.40 10.16
CA SER A 64 -6.29 -7.72 10.64
C SER A 64 -5.11 -8.68 10.81
N PRO A 65 -5.19 -9.68 11.72
CA PRO A 65 -4.17 -10.72 11.82
C PRO A 65 -3.90 -11.45 10.49
N GLU A 66 -4.94 -11.71 9.69
CA GLU A 66 -4.79 -12.34 8.36
C GLU A 66 -3.97 -11.44 7.41
N THR A 67 -4.24 -10.14 7.40
CA THR A 67 -3.48 -9.16 6.61
C THR A 67 -2.01 -9.11 7.02
N GLN A 68 -1.71 -9.17 8.31
CA GLN A 68 -0.33 -9.20 8.80
C GLN A 68 0.44 -10.43 8.30
N ILE A 69 -0.22 -11.59 8.25
CA ILE A 69 0.37 -12.85 7.81
C ILE A 69 0.56 -12.88 6.28
N ARG A 70 -0.39 -12.33 5.51
CA ARG A 70 -0.39 -12.42 4.04
C ARG A 70 0.38 -11.34 3.30
N THR A 71 0.79 -10.28 4.00
CA THR A 71 1.37 -9.09 3.37
C THR A 71 2.74 -8.75 3.98
N THR A 72 3.40 -7.76 3.39
CA THR A 72 4.67 -7.23 3.92
C THR A 72 4.47 -6.15 4.99
N LEU A 73 3.24 -6.00 5.50
CA LEU A 73 2.89 -5.05 6.56
C LEU A 73 3.17 -5.59 7.96
N SER A 74 3.45 -6.89 8.11
CA SER A 74 3.97 -7.41 9.37
C SER A 74 5.28 -6.69 9.70
N GLN A 75 5.33 -6.05 10.87
CA GLN A 75 6.51 -5.40 11.40
C GLN A 75 6.86 -6.02 12.74
N THR A 76 8.16 -6.18 12.99
CA THR A 76 8.68 -6.33 14.35
C THR A 76 8.54 -5.02 15.10
N GLU A 77 8.14 -5.09 16.37
CA GLU A 77 8.02 -3.93 17.26
C GLU A 77 9.27 -3.02 17.16
N GLY A 78 9.05 -1.73 16.91
CA GLY A 78 10.11 -0.70 16.85
C GLY A 78 10.71 -0.39 15.47
N GLY A 79 10.29 -1.08 14.40
CA GLY A 79 10.72 -0.77 13.03
C GLY A 79 9.96 0.39 12.38
N THR A 80 10.66 1.25 11.63
CA THR A 80 10.05 2.19 10.68
C THR A 80 10.32 1.70 9.25
N LYS A 81 9.26 1.59 8.43
CA LYS A 81 9.33 1.15 7.02
C LYS A 81 8.79 2.23 6.09
N GLN A 82 9.39 2.42 4.93
CA GLN A 82 8.79 3.23 3.86
C GLN A 82 7.70 2.45 3.12
N VAL A 83 6.59 3.12 2.84
CA VAL A 83 5.41 2.50 2.21
C VAL A 83 4.82 3.38 1.13
N ASN A 84 4.31 2.76 0.08
CA ASN A 84 3.56 3.43 -0.97
C ASN A 84 2.13 3.73 -0.51
N LEU A 85 1.63 4.93 -0.77
CA LEU A 85 0.29 5.38 -0.36
C LEU A 85 -0.57 5.80 -1.55
N GLU A 86 -1.83 5.38 -1.53
CA GLU A 86 -2.86 5.77 -2.50
C GLU A 86 -4.24 5.87 -1.82
N THR A 87 -4.95 6.97 -2.02
CA THR A 87 -6.34 7.16 -1.55
C THR A 87 -7.34 6.40 -2.40
N SER A 88 -8.48 6.03 -1.81
CA SER A 88 -9.54 5.35 -2.56
C SER A 88 -10.08 6.20 -3.72
N LEU A 89 -10.43 5.52 -4.82
CA LEU A 89 -10.94 6.15 -6.04
C LEU A 89 -12.29 6.82 -5.79
N LYS A 90 -12.38 8.13 -6.06
CA LYS A 90 -13.64 8.88 -6.02
C LYS A 90 -14.48 8.61 -7.28
N VAL A 91 -15.80 8.61 -7.10
CA VAL A 91 -16.75 8.45 -8.22
C VAL A 91 -16.57 9.62 -9.21
N GLY A 92 -16.44 9.29 -10.50
CA GLY A 92 -16.25 10.27 -11.56
C GLY A 92 -14.79 10.70 -11.79
N SER A 93 -13.84 10.22 -10.99
CA SER A 93 -12.42 10.43 -11.23
C SER A 93 -11.90 9.62 -12.41
N LYS A 94 -10.82 10.12 -13.05
CA LYS A 94 -10.12 9.42 -14.12
C LYS A 94 -9.47 8.13 -13.60
N LEU A 95 -9.64 7.02 -14.32
CA LEU A 95 -8.92 5.77 -14.10
C LEU A 95 -7.68 5.75 -15.01
N GLY A 96 -6.51 6.07 -14.46
CA GLY A 96 -5.25 6.13 -15.23
C GLY A 96 -4.48 4.79 -15.29
N GLY A 97 -4.62 3.95 -14.26
CA GLY A 97 -4.09 2.59 -14.21
C GLY A 97 -5.18 1.57 -14.50
N HIS A 98 -5.37 0.62 -13.58
CA HIS A 98 -6.43 -0.40 -13.66
C HIS A 98 -7.14 -0.53 -12.31
N PHE A 99 -8.20 -1.34 -12.25
CA PHE A 99 -8.89 -1.56 -10.99
C PHE A 99 -8.05 -2.39 -10.03
N VAL A 100 -7.58 -1.75 -8.96
CA VAL A 100 -6.90 -2.41 -7.85
C VAL A 100 -7.89 -2.52 -6.69
N THR A 101 -8.08 -3.73 -6.16
CA THR A 101 -9.03 -3.97 -5.06
C THR A 101 -8.46 -3.56 -3.71
N GLY A 102 -7.14 -3.70 -3.56
CA GLY A 102 -6.44 -3.59 -2.28
C GLY A 102 -6.48 -4.88 -1.45
N HIS A 103 -6.97 -5.99 -2.00
CA HIS A 103 -6.90 -7.32 -1.41
C HIS A 103 -5.69 -8.07 -1.96
N VAL A 104 -4.61 -8.12 -1.17
CA VAL A 104 -3.37 -8.78 -1.58
C VAL A 104 -3.52 -10.30 -1.46
N ASP A 105 -3.29 -11.03 -2.55
CA ASP A 105 -3.35 -12.50 -2.59
C ASP A 105 -2.15 -13.17 -1.90
N GLY A 106 -0.98 -12.52 -1.94
CA GLY A 106 0.24 -13.00 -1.30
C GLY A 106 1.46 -12.13 -1.58
N VAL A 107 2.63 -12.60 -1.14
CA VAL A 107 3.91 -11.88 -1.26
C VAL A 107 4.77 -12.49 -2.39
N GLY A 108 5.24 -11.63 -3.28
CA GLY A 108 6.29 -11.94 -4.25
C GLY A 108 7.68 -11.62 -3.71
N ARG A 109 8.69 -12.38 -4.13
CA ARG A 109 10.09 -12.11 -3.81
C ARG A 109 10.83 -11.58 -5.03
N VAL A 110 11.51 -10.45 -4.89
CA VAL A 110 12.46 -9.96 -5.91
C VAL A 110 13.62 -10.96 -6.02
N MET A 111 13.87 -11.43 -7.24
CA MET A 111 14.91 -12.39 -7.58
C MET A 111 16.10 -11.72 -8.27
N ALA A 112 15.83 -10.72 -9.11
CA ALA A 112 16.84 -9.93 -9.81
C ALA A 112 16.34 -8.51 -10.02
N ILE A 113 17.29 -7.57 -10.05
CA ILE A 113 17.09 -6.17 -10.43
C ILE A 113 18.20 -5.84 -11.42
N GLU A 114 17.82 -5.46 -12.63
CA GLU A 114 18.73 -5.08 -13.71
C GLU A 114 18.49 -3.62 -14.08
N THR A 115 19.55 -2.84 -14.16
CA THR A 115 19.50 -1.42 -14.55
C THR A 115 19.62 -1.30 -16.06
N GLU A 116 18.66 -0.59 -16.66
CA GLU A 116 18.68 -0.16 -18.05
C GLU A 116 18.91 1.36 -18.10
N PRO A 117 19.25 1.95 -19.27
CA PRO A 117 19.56 3.38 -19.35
C PRO A 117 18.49 4.31 -18.76
N ASP A 118 17.21 3.99 -18.97
CA ASP A 118 16.06 4.81 -18.54
C ASP A 118 15.02 4.01 -17.71
N ALA A 119 15.37 2.80 -17.28
CA ALA A 119 14.42 1.88 -16.64
C ALA A 119 15.10 0.87 -15.71
N TRP A 120 14.27 0.11 -15.01
CA TRP A 120 14.69 -1.07 -14.25
C TRP A 120 13.85 -2.25 -14.65
N THR A 121 14.51 -3.39 -14.87
CA THR A 121 13.85 -4.67 -15.04
C THR A 121 13.93 -5.45 -13.74
N PHE A 122 12.76 -5.74 -13.16
CA PHE A 122 12.62 -6.52 -11.94
C PHE A 122 12.10 -7.91 -12.28
N THR A 123 12.76 -8.96 -11.77
CA THR A 123 12.26 -10.33 -11.82
C THR A 123 11.71 -10.73 -10.46
N PHE A 124 10.47 -11.23 -10.43
CA PHE A 124 9.83 -11.70 -9.20
C PHE A 124 9.55 -13.19 -9.24
N ARG A 125 9.61 -13.82 -8.08
CA ARG A 125 9.03 -15.14 -7.83
C ARG A 125 7.80 -14.96 -6.94
N SER A 126 6.62 -15.24 -7.46
CA SER A 126 5.38 -15.28 -6.68
C SER A 126 5.29 -16.57 -5.85
N ALA A 127 4.60 -16.51 -4.70
CA ALA A 127 4.20 -17.72 -4.00
C ALA A 127 3.24 -18.52 -4.89
N PRO A 128 3.29 -19.87 -4.88
CA PRO A 128 2.38 -20.68 -5.68
C PRO A 128 0.94 -20.45 -5.23
N TYR A 129 0.20 -19.66 -6.00
CA TYR A 129 -1.21 -19.39 -5.78
C TYR A 129 -2.05 -20.30 -6.67
N ARG A 130 -3.12 -20.89 -6.13
CA ARG A 130 -3.94 -21.90 -6.83
C ARG A 130 -4.64 -21.39 -8.09
N ARG A 131 -4.60 -20.08 -8.36
CA ARG A 131 -5.11 -19.42 -9.57
C ARG A 131 -4.23 -18.21 -9.89
N SER A 132 -2.96 -18.41 -10.26
CA SER A 132 -2.17 -17.30 -10.81
C SER A 132 -2.83 -16.87 -12.12
N ILE A 133 -3.27 -15.61 -12.20
CA ILE A 133 -3.78 -14.98 -13.43
C ILE A 133 -2.70 -14.04 -13.96
N ASP A 134 -1.44 -14.42 -13.81
CA ASP A 134 -0.31 -13.68 -14.36
C ASP A 134 -0.18 -14.11 -15.83
N CYS A 135 -0.29 -13.14 -16.73
CA CYS A 135 -0.08 -13.37 -18.16
C CYS A 135 0.85 -12.28 -18.71
N ASP A 136 1.56 -12.62 -19.79
CA ASP A 136 2.40 -11.62 -20.48
C ASP A 136 1.51 -10.48 -20.99
N LYS A 137 1.85 -9.26 -20.56
CA LYS A 137 1.10 -8.02 -20.84
C LYS A 137 -0.28 -7.91 -20.17
N GLY A 138 -0.43 -8.53 -18.99
CA GLY A 138 -1.59 -8.35 -18.10
C GLY A 138 -1.67 -6.99 -17.42
#